data_AF-A0A1M5JVS8-F1
#
_entry.id   AF-A0A1M5JVS8-F1
#
_cell.length_a   1.000
_cell.length_b   1.000
_cell.length_c   1.000
_cell.angle_alpha   90.00
_cell.angle_beta   90.00
_cell.angle_gamma   90.00
#
_symmetry.space_group_name_H-M   'P 1'
#
loop_
_entity.id
_entity.type
_entity.pdbx_description
1 polymer ?
#
loop_
_entity_poly.entity_id
_entity_poly.type
_entity_poly.pdbx_seq_one_letter_code
_entity_poly.pdbx_strand_id
1 'polypeptide(L)'
;MGDAAVLVISSTVYNEIDSEPTVLAALVVGRATDEGFCVDLGDGQWAVMGLVTYVPKAHLVECQRRVAAQVLTNADNMLFKILVTPEG
;
A
#
# COMPACT_ATOMS: atom_id res chain seq x y z
N MET A 1 2.56 -21.63 -2.54
CA MET A 1 2.49 -20.41 -1.70
C MET A 1 1.98 -19.34 -2.63
N GLY A 2 0.80 -18.79 -2.40
CA GLY A 2 0.16 -17.90 -3.38
C GLY A 2 0.90 -16.58 -3.49
N ASP A 3 1.04 -16.06 -4.70
CA ASP A 3 1.62 -14.73 -4.93
C ASP A 3 0.71 -13.69 -4.29
N ALA A 4 1.27 -12.92 -3.35
CA ALA A 4 0.56 -11.85 -2.66
C ALA A 4 0.81 -10.53 -3.39
N ALA A 5 -0.26 -9.84 -3.77
CA ALA A 5 -0.16 -8.50 -4.33
C ALA A 5 0.05 -7.47 -3.22
N VAL A 6 0.80 -6.41 -3.52
CA VAL A 6 1.03 -5.28 -2.63
C VAL A 6 0.81 -3.96 -3.38
N LEU A 7 0.32 -2.96 -2.66
CA LEU A 7 0.30 -1.57 -3.11
C LEU A 7 1.60 -0.90 -2.64
N VAL A 8 2.47 -0.54 -3.57
CA VAL A 8 3.65 0.29 -3.25
C VAL A 8 3.20 1.73 -3.03
N ILE A 9 3.53 2.27 -1.86
CA ILE A 9 3.14 3.62 -1.42
C ILE A 9 4.34 4.56 -1.24
N SER A 10 5.57 4.04 -1.24
CA SER A 10 6.76 4.89 -1.31
C SER A 10 6.82 5.65 -2.64
N SER A 11 7.32 6.89 -2.58
CA SER A 11 7.48 7.77 -3.73
C SER A 11 8.23 7.08 -4.88
N THR A 12 7.82 7.35 -6.13
CA THR A 12 8.50 6.84 -7.33
C THR A 12 9.97 7.25 -7.36
N VAL A 13 10.29 8.46 -6.88
CA VAL A 13 11.67 8.94 -6.76
C VAL A 13 12.48 8.08 -5.79
N TYR A 14 11.87 7.63 -4.68
CA TYR A 14 12.53 6.73 -3.72
C TYR A 14 12.68 5.31 -4.29
N ASN A 15 11.70 4.87 -5.08
CA ASN A 15 11.72 3.54 -5.70
C ASN A 15 12.79 3.41 -6.80
N GLU A 16 13.18 4.51 -7.44
CA GLU A 16 14.23 4.56 -8.47
C GLU A 16 15.66 4.66 -7.90
N ILE A 17 15.82 4.83 -6.58
CA ILE A 17 17.13 4.82 -5.94
C ILE A 17 17.64 3.37 -5.88
N ASP A 18 18.62 3.03 -6.70
CA ASP A 18 19.22 1.68 -6.74
C ASP A 18 19.85 1.25 -5.41
N SER A 19 20.39 2.21 -4.65
CA SER A 19 20.99 1.95 -3.33
C SER A 19 19.96 1.67 -2.23
N GLU A 20 18.68 1.92 -2.49
CA GLU A 20 17.59 1.62 -1.56
C GLU A 20 17.00 0.26 -1.92
N PRO A 21 17.25 -0.81 -1.13
CA PRO A 21 16.84 -2.16 -1.49
C PRO A 21 15.37 -2.44 -1.20
N THR A 22 14.65 -1.54 -0.51
CA THR A 22 13.28 -1.76 -0.07
C THR A 22 12.31 -0.70 -0.58
N VAL A 23 11.03 -1.05 -0.57
CA VAL A 23 9.92 -0.11 -0.78
C VAL A 23 8.93 -0.22 0.36
N LEU A 24 8.17 0.83 0.60
CA LEU A 24 7.08 0.81 1.56
C LEU A 24 5.81 0.34 0.84
N ALA A 25 5.16 -0.71 1.36
CA ALA A 25 4.00 -1.30 0.70
C ALA A 25 2.92 -1.79 1.68
N ALA A 26 1.66 -1.75 1.23
CA ALA A 26 0.50 -2.31 1.91
C ALA A 26 0.06 -3.62 1.25
N LEU A 27 -0.39 -4.61 2.03
CA LEU A 27 -0.92 -5.87 1.51
C LEU A 27 -2.24 -5.63 0.73
N VAL A 28 -2.41 -6.30 -0.42
CA VAL A 28 -3.67 -6.29 -1.18
C VAL A 28 -4.46 -7.57 -0.92
N VAL A 29 -5.75 -7.42 -0.59
CA VAL A 29 -6.68 -8.53 -0.31
C VAL A 29 -7.95 -8.41 -1.15
N GLY A 30 -8.56 -9.54 -1.50
CA GLY A 30 -9.81 -9.59 -2.29
C GLY A 30 -11.10 -9.62 -1.45
N ARG A 31 -11.00 -9.58 -0.11
CA ARG A 31 -12.15 -9.56 0.81
C ARG A 31 -11.83 -8.67 2.01
N ALA A 32 -12.18 -7.39 1.90
CA ALA A 32 -12.19 -6.43 3.01
C ALA A 32 -13.41 -5.52 2.87
N THR A 33 -13.67 -4.73 3.92
CA THR A 33 -14.72 -3.71 3.97
C THR A 33 -14.10 -2.34 4.21
N ASP A 34 -14.85 -1.30 3.91
CA ASP A 34 -14.53 0.11 4.16
C ASP A 34 -14.60 0.49 5.65
N GLU A 35 -15.11 -0.39 6.51
CA GLU A 35 -15.16 -0.23 7.97
C GLU A 35 -13.78 -0.37 8.64
N GLY A 36 -12.75 -0.83 7.92
CA GLY A 36 -11.38 -0.98 8.42
C GLY A 36 -10.41 0.10 7.93
N PHE A 37 -9.12 -0.07 8.28
CA PHE A 37 -8.02 0.72 7.71
C PHE A 37 -7.65 0.24 6.30
N CYS A 38 -8.64 0.14 5.41
CA CYS A 38 -8.48 -0.35 4.06
C CYS A 38 -8.79 0.74 3.03
N VAL A 39 -8.12 0.69 1.89
CA VAL A 39 -8.37 1.57 0.74
C VAL A 39 -8.82 0.73 -0.44
N ASP A 40 -9.96 1.08 -1.00
CA ASP A 40 -10.49 0.44 -2.21
C ASP A 40 -9.59 0.70 -3.41
N LEU A 41 -9.23 -0.36 -4.12
CA LEU A 41 -8.45 -0.32 -5.36
C LEU A 41 -9.32 -0.58 -6.60
N GLY A 42 -10.61 -0.89 -6.43
CA GLY A 42 -11.51 -1.41 -7.47
C GLY A 42 -11.41 -2.92 -7.64
N ASP A 43 -12.33 -3.49 -8.42
CA ASP A 43 -12.42 -4.94 -8.70
C ASP A 43 -12.51 -5.84 -7.46
N GLY A 44 -13.05 -5.29 -6.36
CA GLY A 44 -13.14 -5.97 -5.07
C GLY A 44 -11.79 -6.14 -4.36
N GLN A 45 -10.74 -5.45 -4.79
CA GLN A 45 -9.42 -5.45 -4.17
C GLN A 45 -9.23 -4.27 -3.23
N TRP A 46 -8.54 -4.53 -2.12
CA TRP A 46 -8.34 -3.55 -1.06
C TRP A 46 -6.90 -3.55 -0.58
N ALA A 47 -6.30 -2.38 -0.43
CA ALA A 47 -5.02 -2.21 0.26
C ALA A 47 -5.25 -2.08 1.77
N VAL A 48 -4.62 -2.94 2.56
CA VAL A 48 -4.72 -2.93 4.03
C VAL A 48 -3.68 -1.97 4.60
N MET A 49 -4.08 -0.72 4.82
CA MET A 49 -3.20 0.36 5.27
C MET A 49 -2.74 0.19 6.73
N GLY A 50 -3.46 -0.59 7.54
CA GLY A 50 -3.00 -1.01 8.87
C GLY A 50 -1.83 -1.99 8.86
N LEU A 51 -1.49 -2.56 7.71
CA LEU A 51 -0.40 -3.53 7.52
C LEU A 51 0.59 -3.04 6.47
N VAL A 52 1.15 -1.85 6.71
CA VAL A 52 2.22 -1.29 5.91
C VAL A 52 3.57 -1.81 6.39
N THR A 53 4.40 -2.24 5.46
CA THR A 53 5.72 -2.82 5.77
C THR A 53 6.74 -2.54 4.66
N TYR A 54 8.00 -2.83 4.95
CA TYR A 54 9.08 -2.80 3.97
C TYR A 54 9.10 -4.10 3.18
N VAL A 55 9.12 -3.99 1.85
CA VAL A 55 9.25 -5.11 0.92
C VAL A 55 10.56 -4.96 0.15
N PRO A 56 11.43 -5.98 0.11
CA PRO A 56 12.61 -5.98 -0.75
C PRO A 56 12.20 -5.85 -2.22
N LYS A 57 12.83 -4.92 -2.96
CA LYS A 57 12.59 -4.74 -4.40
C LYS A 57 12.80 -6.04 -5.19
N ALA A 58 13.76 -6.86 -4.76
CA ALA A 58 14.05 -8.17 -5.36
C ALA A 58 12.90 -9.18 -5.26
N HIS A 59 11.91 -8.97 -4.38
CA HIS A 59 10.73 -9.82 -4.26
C HIS A 59 9.54 -9.31 -5.09
N LEU A 60 9.65 -8.12 -5.69
CA LEU A 60 8.64 -7.58 -6.60
C LEU A 60 8.93 -8.09 -8.02
N VAL A 61 8.11 -9.04 -8.46
CA VAL A 61 8.30 -9.74 -9.74
C VAL A 61 7.58 -9.07 -10.91
N GLU A 62 6.43 -8.45 -10.67
CA GLU A 62 5.61 -7.87 -11.72
C GLU A 62 4.80 -6.66 -11.20
N CYS A 63 4.70 -5.62 -12.03
CA CYS A 63 3.76 -4.52 -11.80
C CYS A 63 2.41 -4.86 -12.47
N GLN A 64 1.45 -5.33 -11.66
CA GLN A 64 0.11 -5.72 -12.13
C GLN A 64 -0.66 -4.55 -12.76
N ARG A 65 -0.66 -3.39 -12.10
CA ARG A 65 -1.25 -2.14 -12.60
C ARG A 65 -0.76 -0.94 -11.82
N ARG A 66 -0.98 0.24 -12.38
CA ARG A 66 -0.88 1.52 -11.67
C ARG A 66 -2.25 1.93 -11.14
N VAL A 67 -2.30 2.44 -9.92
CA VAL A 67 -3.52 3.02 -9.34
C VAL A 67 -3.60 4.51 -9.66
N ALA A 68 -4.82 5.04 -9.66
CA ALA A 68 -5.04 6.48 -9.85
C ALA A 68 -4.46 7.29 -8.67
N ALA A 69 -4.06 8.54 -8.92
CA ALA A 69 -3.55 9.43 -7.88
C ALA A 69 -4.53 9.57 -6.69
N GLN A 70 -5.84 9.57 -6.96
CA GLN A 70 -6.86 9.62 -5.91
C GLN A 70 -6.77 8.44 -4.92
N VAL A 71 -6.39 7.24 -5.39
CA VAL A 71 -6.20 6.08 -4.52
C VAL A 71 -5.01 6.29 -3.58
N LEU A 72 -3.93 6.89 -4.08
CA LEU A 72 -2.77 7.25 -3.27
C LEU A 72 -3.11 8.33 -2.23
N THR A 73 -3.88 9.35 -2.62
CA THR A 73 -4.42 10.35 -1.67
C THR A 73 -5.24 9.70 -0.56
N ASN A 74 -6.06 8.69 -0.89
CA ASN A 74 -6.85 7.96 0.10
C ASN A 74 -5.95 7.13 1.03
N ALA A 75 -4.87 6.54 0.50
CA ALA A 75 -3.86 5.82 1.28
C ALA A 75 -3.15 6.73 2.28
N ASP A 76 -2.70 7.92 1.85
CA ASP A 76 -2.07 8.91 2.73
C ASP A 76 -3.02 9.36 3.84
N ASN A 77 -4.27 9.69 3.48
CA ASN A 77 -5.29 10.05 4.47
C ASN A 77 -5.54 8.93 5.48
N MET A 78 -5.52 7.68 5.05
CA MET A 78 -5.69 6.53 5.93
C MET A 78 -4.50 6.35 6.86
N LEU A 79 -3.28 6.52 6.36
CA LEU A 79 -2.06 6.51 7.18
C LEU A 79 -2.11 7.60 8.25
N PHE A 80 -2.52 8.81 7.89
CA PHE A 80 -2.71 9.86 8.88
C PHE A 80 -3.74 9.45 9.94
N LYS A 81 -4.89 8.90 9.56
CA LYS A 81 -5.89 8.41 10.54
C LYS A 81 -5.34 7.35 11.49
N ILE A 82 -4.50 6.43 11.01
CA ILE A 82 -3.86 5.39 11.83
C ILE A 82 -2.86 6.01 12.80
N LEU A 83 -2.08 6.99 12.34
CA LEU A 83 -1.01 7.62 13.11
C LEU A 83 -1.51 8.70 14.08
N VAL A 84 -2.72 9.22 13.87
CA VAL A 84 -3.37 10.13 14.82
C VAL A 84 -3.47 9.42 16.15
N THR A 85 -2.63 9.86 17.09
CA THR A 85 -2.82 9.57 18.51
C THR A 85 -4.01 10.40 18.95
N PRO A 86 -5.06 9.83 19.58
CA PRO A 86 -6.17 10.62 20.08
C PRO A 86 -5.62 11.74 20.98
N GLU A 87 -6.06 12.97 20.76
CA GLU A 87 -5.92 13.99 21.80
C GLU A 87 -6.75 13.51 22.99
N GLY A 88 -6.06 13.21 24.10
CA GLY A 88 -6.67 12.69 25.33
C GLY A 88 -7.58 13.67 26.04
#